data_AF-A0A919SWF1-F1
#
_entry.id   AF-A0A919SWF1-F1
#
_cell.length_a   1.000
_cell.length_b   1.000
_cell.length_c   1.000
_cell.angle_alpha   90.00
_cell.angle_beta   90.00
_cell.angle_gamma   90.00
#
_symmetry.space_group_name_H-M   'P 1'
#
loop_
_entity.id
_entity.type
_entity.pdbx_description
1 polymer ?
#
loop_
_entity_poly.entity_id
_entity_poly.type
_entity_poly.pdbx_seq_one_letter_code
_entity_poly.pdbx_strand_id
1 'polypeptide(L)' 'MDILDEPDRDVDAERTVDFESEDTPVLPDQTRDDTARGWGYTSTEDSNDERLLEDRPPHWG' A
#
# COMPACT_ATOMS: atom_id res chain seq x y z
N MET A 1 21.17 21.31 -12.15
CA MET A 1 19.72 21.12 -11.93
C MET A 1 19.64 20.37 -10.61
N ASP A 2 19.27 21.06 -9.54
CA ASP A 2 19.18 20.48 -8.20
C ASP A 2 17.90 19.63 -8.15
N ILE A 3 18.03 18.35 -7.84
CA ILE A 3 16.93 17.37 -7.80
C ILE A 3 16.26 17.37 -6.39
N LEU A 4 16.64 18.35 -5.57
CA LEU A 4 16.02 18.66 -4.28
C LEU A 4 14.86 19.67 -4.43
N ASP A 5 14.20 19.68 -5.59
CA ASP A 5 12.86 20.26 -5.70
C ASP A 5 11.91 19.15 -5.24
N GLU A 6 11.35 19.36 -4.05
CA GLU A 6 10.64 18.38 -3.25
C GLU A 6 9.63 17.58 -4.10
N PRO A 7 9.57 16.23 -3.95
CA PRO A 7 8.60 15.45 -4.70
C PRO A 7 7.22 16.06 -4.41
N ASP A 8 6.45 16.37 -5.45
CA ASP A 8 5.08 16.89 -5.38
C ASP A 8 4.46 16.41 -4.07
N ARG A 9 4.43 17.31 -3.08
CA ARG A 9 4.12 16.96 -1.70
C ARG A 9 2.81 16.21 -1.77
N ASP A 10 2.84 14.91 -1.44
CA ASP A 10 1.64 14.10 -1.51
C ASP A 10 0.69 14.71 -0.51
N VAL A 11 -0.27 15.48 -1.04
CA VAL A 11 -1.20 16.28 -0.25
C VAL A 11 -2.00 15.39 0.69
N ASP A 12 -2.13 14.11 0.36
CA ASP A 12 -2.75 13.10 1.19
C ASP A 12 -1.81 12.64 2.33
N ALA A 13 -0.51 12.51 2.07
CA ALA A 13 0.49 12.21 3.10
C ALA A 13 0.68 13.32 4.13
N GLU A 14 0.50 14.59 3.75
CA GLU A 14 0.57 15.74 4.65
C GLU A 14 -0.77 16.10 5.30
N ARG A 15 -1.87 15.47 4.86
CA ARG A 15 -3.19 15.73 5.41
C ARG A 15 -3.25 15.31 6.87
N THR A 16 -3.51 16.28 7.74
CA THR A 16 -3.72 16.00 9.16
C THR A 16 -4.97 15.15 9.36
N VAL A 17 -4.79 13.97 9.96
CA VAL A 17 -5.86 13.09 10.43
C VAL A 17 -6.10 13.34 11.91
N ASP A 18 -7.32 13.76 12.23
CA ASP A 18 -7.74 13.97 13.62
C ASP A 18 -8.23 12.65 14.21
N PHE A 19 -7.49 12.12 15.19
CA PHE A 19 -7.84 10.87 15.89
C PHE A 19 -8.77 11.09 17.09
N GLU A 20 -8.98 12.34 17.51
CA GLU A 20 -9.75 12.70 18.69
C GLU A 20 -11.21 13.06 18.38
N SER A 21 -11.62 13.02 17.11
CA SER A 21 -13.00 13.26 16.68
C SER A 21 -13.98 12.30 17.36
N GLU A 22 -14.99 12.86 18.03
CA GLU A 22 -16.07 12.13 18.70
C GLU A 22 -16.96 11.33 17.72
N ASP A 23 -16.85 11.61 16.42
CA ASP A 23 -17.47 10.87 15.31
C ASP A 23 -16.45 9.92 14.65
N THR A 24 -15.69 9.18 15.45
CA THR A 24 -14.79 8.16 14.89
C THR A 24 -15.66 7.02 14.34
N PRO A 25 -15.66 6.77 13.02
CA PRO A 25 -16.45 5.68 12.47
C PRO A 25 -15.92 4.38 13.05
N VAL A 26 -16.79 3.64 13.74
CA VAL A 26 -16.46 2.30 14.21
C VAL A 26 -16.20 1.45 12.97
N LEU A 27 -14.92 1.16 12.73
CA LEU A 27 -14.53 0.30 11.62
C LEU A 27 -15.20 -1.07 11.81
N PRO A 28 -15.63 -1.72 10.71
CA PRO A 28 -16.11 -3.10 10.79
C PRO A 28 -14.98 -4.01 11.32
N ASP A 29 -15.36 -5.13 11.93
CA ASP A 29 -14.41 -6.18 12.31
C ASP A 29 -13.58 -6.60 11.09
N GLN A 30 -12.25 -6.42 11.18
CA GLN A 30 -11.34 -6.83 10.13
C GLN A 30 -11.32 -8.36 10.06
N THR A 31 -11.69 -8.93 8.92
CA THR A 31 -11.68 -10.36 8.73
C THR A 31 -10.28 -10.86 8.42
N ARG A 32 -10.07 -12.19 8.50
CA ARG A 32 -8.79 -12.79 8.12
C ARG A 32 -8.47 -12.55 6.63
N ASP A 33 -9.51 -12.45 5.80
CA ASP A 33 -9.40 -12.22 4.36
C ASP A 33 -8.91 -10.80 4.04
N ASP A 34 -9.14 -9.83 4.94
CA ASP A 34 -8.65 -8.45 4.83
C ASP A 34 -7.18 -8.28 5.20
N THR A 35 -6.51 -9.35 5.64
CA THR A 35 -5.07 -9.33 5.92
C THR A 35 -4.29 -9.79 4.70
N ALA A 36 -3.00 -9.44 4.60
CA ALA A 36 -2.13 -9.92 3.51
C ALA A 36 -2.20 -11.45 3.30
N ARG A 37 -2.51 -12.21 4.37
CA ARG A 37 -2.70 -13.66 4.33
C ARG A 37 -3.92 -14.10 3.50
N GLY A 38 -4.97 -13.29 3.42
CA GLY A 38 -6.12 -13.48 2.52
C GLY A 38 -5.82 -13.12 1.06
N TRP A 39 -4.84 -12.24 0.85
CA TRP A 39 -4.41 -11.76 -0.47
C TRP A 39 -3.36 -12.66 -1.13
N GLY A 40 -3.20 -13.90 -0.65
CA GLY A 40 -2.25 -14.86 -1.21
C GLY A 40 -0.81 -14.70 -0.71
N TYR A 41 -0.57 -13.96 0.38
CA TYR A 41 0.72 -13.99 1.07
C TYR A 41 0.93 -15.38 1.69
N THR A 42 1.53 -16.28 0.93
CA THR A 42 2.23 -17.46 1.46
C THR A 42 3.45 -16.93 2.20
N SER A 43 3.83 -17.55 3.32
CA SER A 43 5.00 -17.18 4.10
C SER A 43 6.20 -16.86 3.19
N THR A 44 7.09 -15.97 3.65
CA THR A 44 8.27 -15.36 3.00
C THR A 44 9.21 -16.29 2.19
N GLU A 45 8.92 -17.60 2.13
CA GLU A 45 9.66 -18.64 1.42
C GLU A 45 9.19 -18.85 -0.04
N ASP A 46 7.95 -18.47 -0.39
CA ASP A 46 7.40 -18.58 -1.75
C ASP A 46 7.18 -17.19 -2.36
N SER A 47 8.25 -16.48 -2.68
CA SER A 47 8.17 -15.21 -3.42
C SER A 47 7.62 -15.46 -4.82
N ASN A 48 6.50 -14.81 -5.16
CA ASN A 48 5.88 -14.88 -6.49
C ASN A 48 6.56 -13.98 -7.53
N ASP A 49 7.72 -13.42 -7.18
CA ASP A 49 8.44 -12.40 -7.93
C ASP A 49 8.89 -12.90 -9.32
N GLU A 50 9.30 -14.17 -9.43
CA GLU A 50 9.71 -14.78 -10.71
C GLU A 50 8.57 -14.71 -11.75
N ARG A 51 7.38 -15.20 -11.38
CA ARG A 51 6.18 -15.14 -12.24
C ARG A 51 5.82 -13.69 -12.61
N LEU A 52 5.90 -12.77 -11.65
CA LEU A 52 5.57 -11.36 -11.87
C LEU A 52 6.55 -10.66 -12.82
N LEU A 53 7.82 -11.06 -12.79
CA LEU A 53 8.85 -10.56 -13.73
C LEU A 53 8.65 -11.14 -15.14
N GLU A 54 8.25 -12.41 -15.25
CA GLU A 54 7.89 -13.04 -16.53
C GLU A 54 6.66 -12.37 -17.17
N ASP A 55 5.66 -12.03 -16.37
CA ASP A 55 4.39 -11.42 -16.82
C ASP A 55 4.49 -9.89 -16.99
N ARG A 56 5.68 -9.28 -16.91
CA ARG A 56 5.80 -7.81 -16.88
C ARG A 56 5.22 -7.18 -18.16
N PRO A 57 4.33 -6.18 -18.04
CA PRO A 57 3.87 -5.39 -19.17
C PRO A 57 5.00 -4.68 -19.91
N PRO A 58 4.87 -4.46 -21.24
CA PRO A 58 5.92 -3.82 -22.04
C PRO A 58 6.30 -2.39 -21.61
N HIS A 59 5.45 -1.71 -20.86
CA HIS A 59 5.63 -0.32 -20.43
C HIS A 59 6.35 -0.17 -19.08
N TRP A 60 6.78 -1.27 -18.45
CA TRP A 60 7.57 -1.25 -17.20
C TRP A 60 9.09 -1.14 -17.44
N GLY A 61 9.49 -0.63 -18.61
CA GLY A 61 10.88 -0.47 -19.03
C GLY A 61 11.36 0.96 -18.90
#